data_AF-A0A5C6YC31-F1
#
_entry.id   AF-A0A5C6YC31-F1
#
_cell.length_a   1.000
_cell.length_b   1.000
_cell.length_c   1.000
_cell.angle_alpha   90.00
_cell.angle_beta   90.00
_cell.angle_gamma   90.00
#
_symmetry.space_group_name_H-M   'P 1'
#
loop_
_entity.id
_entity.type
_entity.pdbx_description
1 polymer ?
#
loop_
_entity_poly.entity_id
_entity_poly.type
_entity_poly.pdbx_seq_one_letter_code
_entity_poly.pdbx_strand_id
1 'polypeptide(L)'
;MELISFKISTDHSLLNEQNHITPYVASLLSKIHPELPKTKTNTLKKLLKYTVQFPKVPVFKNYLTTYYIFNSNPEKARECNLWLVKEHPNYLFGLLSLASTLIENENFDEVKNVLGKNLLLHELYPERTEFHLDEVMAYFSVSIQYLLAVGDIDEAEVRLEILEEIDNEHPKYLVANEMKRHYFYGLASKRMSKERELMLMVPEIDRTSALQTINPPVFNYPREIDILYSRGIDEIKESQLELFNHLEVDKLTEDLIQVVNDSIVRFDHYSRFYIGDKEITTDLVSHAFLLLAHLKQEKALPVLLEVLKQNGTYLDFWFGDSLPSLATPALYFSEKNNVEALVSFIQEPNIGAYTKSIVQETLCKILYYKNGGSKADLVSYSKDILNYFIRNKADENIVDTEFLGLFVSDLINFRCKELLPEIKELFNLEIIGYWICGDYEEVAKDISKEFNEDLSVKENSILEKYNAFKEYWLNDSGTFFDDTAIDDEYFDKDFPLEKNPISPAYFVNESKKIGRNEPCHCGSGKKYKKCCINL
;
A
#
# COMPACT_ATOMS: atom_id res chain seq x y z
N MET A 1 -10.49 -26.88 14.17
CA MET A 1 -10.92 -27.64 15.38
C MET A 1 -10.13 -28.94 15.68
N GLU A 2 -9.33 -29.52 14.78
CA GLU A 2 -8.55 -30.73 15.11
C GLU A 2 -7.39 -30.49 16.12
N LEU A 3 -6.93 -29.24 16.28
CA LEU A 3 -5.84 -28.87 17.20
C LEU A 3 -6.28 -28.64 18.66
N ILE A 4 -7.60 -28.66 18.94
CA ILE A 4 -8.18 -28.46 20.29
C ILE A 4 -9.04 -29.67 20.64
N SER A 5 -8.50 -30.53 21.49
CA SER A 5 -9.16 -31.74 22.01
C SER A 5 -9.57 -31.60 23.49
N PHE A 6 -9.46 -30.40 24.05
CA PHE A 6 -9.67 -30.09 25.46
C PHE A 6 -10.73 -29.00 25.66
N LYS A 7 -11.25 -28.90 26.88
CA LYS A 7 -12.19 -27.84 27.26
C LYS A 7 -11.45 -26.52 27.50
N ILE A 8 -11.99 -25.41 27.00
CA ILE A 8 -11.52 -24.05 27.29
C ILE A 8 -12.40 -23.45 28.38
N SER A 9 -11.77 -22.93 29.44
CA SER A 9 -12.44 -22.32 30.58
C SER A 9 -12.05 -20.86 30.77
N THR A 10 -13.01 -20.03 31.18
CA THR A 10 -12.76 -18.65 31.64
C THR A 10 -12.73 -18.55 33.17
N ASP A 11 -12.77 -19.69 33.88
CA ASP A 11 -12.70 -19.71 35.33
C ASP A 11 -11.25 -19.54 35.82
N HIS A 12 -10.95 -18.36 36.36
CA HIS A 12 -9.66 -18.03 36.93
C HIS A 12 -9.26 -18.90 38.13
N SER A 13 -10.20 -19.61 38.76
CA SER A 13 -9.90 -20.56 39.84
C SER A 13 -8.95 -21.67 39.36
N LEU A 14 -9.09 -22.09 38.09
CA LEU A 14 -8.26 -23.12 37.47
C LEU A 14 -6.76 -22.76 37.50
N LEU A 15 -6.43 -21.54 37.04
CA LEU A 15 -5.05 -21.03 37.07
C LEU A 15 -4.57 -20.76 38.49
N ASN A 16 -5.45 -20.30 39.38
CA ASN A 16 -5.08 -20.00 40.75
C ASN A 16 -4.68 -21.28 41.50
N GLU A 17 -5.46 -22.34 41.38
CA GLU A 17 -5.17 -23.64 42.00
C GLU A 17 -3.88 -24.23 41.45
N GLN A 18 -3.72 -24.25 40.11
CA GLN A 18 -2.52 -24.75 39.44
C GLN A 18 -1.24 -24.02 39.87
N ASN A 19 -1.32 -22.72 40.11
CA ASN A 19 -0.17 -21.87 40.40
C ASN A 19 -0.03 -21.51 41.89
N HIS A 20 -0.74 -22.22 42.77
CA HIS A 20 -0.72 -22.03 44.22
C HIS A 20 -1.08 -20.59 44.67
N ILE A 21 -1.96 -19.92 43.92
CA ILE A 21 -2.39 -18.55 44.18
C ILE A 21 -3.56 -18.57 45.17
N THR A 22 -3.26 -18.28 46.43
CA THR A 22 -4.29 -18.02 47.45
C THR A 22 -4.90 -16.62 47.27
N PRO A 23 -6.07 -16.32 47.85
CA PRO A 23 -6.64 -14.96 47.80
C PRO A 23 -5.69 -13.87 48.29
N TYR A 24 -4.85 -14.19 49.29
CA TYR A 24 -3.81 -13.28 49.74
C TYR A 24 -2.74 -13.03 48.68
N VAL A 25 -2.24 -14.09 48.05
CA VAL A 25 -1.25 -13.98 46.96
C VAL A 25 -1.83 -13.23 45.76
N ALA A 26 -3.07 -13.50 45.36
CA ALA A 26 -3.78 -12.76 44.31
C ALA A 26 -3.80 -11.25 44.61
N SER A 27 -4.08 -10.86 45.85
CA SER A 27 -4.06 -9.44 46.26
C SER A 27 -2.67 -8.79 46.18
N LEU A 28 -1.59 -9.57 46.30
CA LEU A 28 -0.22 -9.07 46.12
C LEU A 28 0.10 -8.92 44.63
N LEU A 29 -0.30 -9.90 43.82
CA LEU A 29 -0.11 -9.89 42.37
C LEU A 29 -0.83 -8.70 41.73
N SER A 30 -2.09 -8.43 42.10
CA SER A 30 -2.87 -7.31 41.56
C SER A 30 -2.26 -5.94 41.90
N LYS A 31 -1.61 -5.82 43.06
CA LYS A 31 -0.92 -4.57 43.47
C LYS A 31 0.41 -4.36 42.75
N ILE A 32 1.19 -5.42 42.55
CA ILE A 32 2.55 -5.28 42.01
C ILE A 32 2.58 -5.20 40.49
N HIS A 33 1.60 -5.82 39.82
CA HIS A 33 1.52 -5.88 38.36
C HIS A 33 1.54 -4.49 37.67
N PRO A 34 0.71 -3.50 38.05
CA PRO A 34 0.77 -2.15 37.45
C PRO A 34 2.03 -1.36 37.81
N GLU A 35 2.87 -1.86 38.72
CA GLU A 35 4.18 -1.27 39.00
C GLU A 35 5.27 -1.75 38.03
N LEU A 36 5.07 -2.86 37.30
CA LEU A 36 6.11 -3.48 36.46
C LEU A 36 6.67 -2.54 35.37
N PRO A 37 5.83 -1.85 34.55
CA PRO A 37 6.35 -0.96 33.51
C PRO A 37 7.10 0.25 34.07
N LYS A 38 6.90 0.60 35.35
CA LYS A 38 7.53 1.76 36.00
C LYS A 38 8.96 1.49 36.46
N THR A 39 9.41 0.24 36.38
CA THR A 39 10.79 -0.23 36.66
C THR A 39 11.41 0.26 37.98
N LYS A 40 10.59 0.60 38.99
CA LYS A 40 11.08 1.14 40.26
C LYS A 40 11.89 0.11 41.05
N THR A 41 13.01 0.54 41.66
CA THR A 41 13.84 -0.32 42.51
C THR A 41 13.07 -0.95 43.67
N ASN A 42 12.06 -0.26 44.20
CA ASN A 42 11.22 -0.81 45.26
C ASN A 42 10.37 -2.00 44.78
N THR A 43 9.89 -1.96 43.54
CA THR A 43 9.15 -3.06 42.91
C THR A 43 10.05 -4.29 42.77
N LEU A 44 11.31 -4.11 42.35
CA LEU A 44 12.31 -5.19 42.33
C LEU A 44 12.54 -5.80 43.73
N LYS A 45 12.72 -4.97 44.77
CA LYS A 45 12.89 -5.45 46.15
C LYS A 45 11.68 -6.28 46.63
N LYS A 46 10.46 -5.84 46.30
CA LYS A 46 9.23 -6.60 46.60
C LYS A 46 9.19 -7.93 45.84
N LEU A 47 9.49 -7.94 44.54
CA LEU A 47 9.51 -9.16 43.72
C LEU A 47 10.50 -10.18 44.28
N LEU A 48 11.75 -9.77 44.52
CA LEU A 48 12.76 -10.65 45.12
C LEU A 48 12.30 -11.22 46.47
N LYS A 49 11.71 -10.38 47.33
CA LYS A 49 11.12 -10.84 48.60
C LYS A 49 10.02 -11.87 48.38
N TYR A 50 9.09 -11.63 47.45
CA TYR A 50 7.98 -12.54 47.19
C TYR A 50 8.42 -13.86 46.56
N THR A 51 9.46 -13.87 45.72
CA THR A 51 10.01 -15.14 45.19
C THR A 51 10.56 -16.06 46.29
N VAL A 52 11.08 -15.49 47.39
CA VAL A 52 11.55 -16.25 48.56
C VAL A 52 10.40 -16.63 49.49
N GLN A 53 9.44 -15.73 49.71
CA GLN A 53 8.30 -15.98 50.61
C GLN A 53 7.28 -16.97 50.05
N PHE A 54 7.11 -17.00 48.73
CA PHE A 54 6.15 -17.84 48.03
C PHE A 54 6.87 -18.68 46.96
N PRO A 55 7.77 -19.59 47.35
CA PRO A 55 8.64 -20.29 46.40
C PRO A 55 7.86 -21.22 45.46
N LYS A 56 6.64 -21.61 45.82
CA LYS A 56 5.74 -22.41 44.98
C LYS A 56 4.93 -21.59 43.97
N VAL A 57 4.92 -20.27 44.05
CA VAL A 57 4.11 -19.41 43.17
C VAL A 57 4.97 -18.92 41.99
N PRO A 58 4.86 -19.53 40.80
CA PRO A 58 5.72 -19.20 39.65
C PRO A 58 5.55 -17.75 39.17
N VAL A 59 4.36 -17.17 39.34
CA VAL A 59 3.99 -15.85 38.83
C VAL A 59 4.94 -14.75 39.33
N PHE A 60 5.46 -14.84 40.56
CA PHE A 60 6.42 -13.84 41.06
C PHE A 60 7.76 -13.87 40.31
N LYS A 61 8.25 -15.03 39.89
CA LYS A 61 9.47 -15.15 39.07
C LYS A 61 9.19 -14.74 37.62
N ASN A 62 7.98 -15.00 37.12
CA ASN A 62 7.54 -14.49 35.82
C ASN A 62 7.48 -12.95 35.80
N TYR A 63 6.98 -12.34 36.87
CA TYR A 63 6.98 -10.88 37.03
C TYR A 63 8.39 -10.32 37.20
N LEU A 64 9.31 -11.06 37.83
CA LEU A 64 10.72 -10.67 37.89
C LEU A 64 11.38 -10.68 36.50
N THR A 65 11.08 -11.70 35.69
CA THR A 65 11.50 -11.76 34.27
C THR A 65 10.97 -10.54 33.51
N THR A 66 9.67 -10.26 33.66
CA THR A 66 8.99 -9.11 33.03
C THR A 66 9.54 -7.75 33.48
N TYR A 67 9.91 -7.63 34.76
CA TYR A 67 10.54 -6.42 35.27
C TYR A 67 11.88 -6.14 34.58
N TYR A 68 12.73 -7.17 34.39
CA TYR A 68 14.01 -7.00 33.72
C TYR A 68 13.88 -6.74 32.22
N ILE A 69 12.84 -7.31 31.62
CA ILE A 69 12.35 -6.97 30.28
C ILE A 69 12.08 -5.46 30.18
N PHE A 70 11.20 -4.91 31.01
CA PHE A 70 10.87 -3.46 30.97
C PHE A 70 12.05 -2.57 31.36
N ASN A 71 13.00 -3.09 32.13
CA ASN A 71 14.23 -2.40 32.49
C ASN A 71 15.35 -2.59 31.44
N SER A 72 15.03 -3.08 30.24
CA SER A 72 15.96 -3.27 29.12
C SER A 72 17.22 -4.08 29.50
N ASN A 73 17.05 -5.11 30.34
CA ASN A 73 18.13 -6.00 30.76
C ASN A 73 17.83 -7.45 30.33
N PRO A 74 18.09 -7.78 29.05
CA PRO A 74 17.72 -9.07 28.46
C PRO A 74 18.47 -10.26 29.11
N GLU A 75 19.73 -10.06 29.51
CA GLU A 75 20.52 -11.09 30.20
C GLU A 75 19.87 -11.50 31.53
N LYS A 76 19.53 -10.52 32.37
CA LYS A 76 18.85 -10.83 33.64
C LYS A 76 17.44 -11.37 33.44
N ALA A 77 16.72 -10.91 32.42
CA ALA A 77 15.42 -11.48 32.09
C ALA A 77 15.56 -12.96 31.74
N ARG A 78 16.53 -13.32 30.90
CA ARG A 78 16.85 -14.70 30.54
C ARG A 78 17.26 -15.53 31.76
N GLU A 79 18.14 -15.03 32.62
CA GLU A 79 18.51 -15.71 33.87
C GLU A 79 17.29 -16.00 34.75
N CYS A 80 16.40 -15.02 34.92
CA CYS A 80 15.18 -15.17 35.70
C CYS A 80 14.20 -16.17 35.07
N ASN A 81 14.08 -16.17 33.74
CA ASN A 81 13.23 -17.11 33.03
C ASN A 81 13.76 -18.55 33.13
N LEU A 82 15.07 -18.76 32.93
CA LEU A 82 15.70 -20.07 33.10
C LEU A 82 15.55 -20.56 34.56
N TRP A 83 15.67 -19.66 35.54
CA TRP A 83 15.39 -19.98 36.95
C TRP A 83 13.93 -20.39 37.16
N LEU A 84 12.97 -19.65 36.57
CA LEU A 84 11.55 -19.97 36.61
C LEU A 84 11.27 -21.35 36.02
N VAL A 85 11.73 -21.63 34.80
CA VAL A 85 11.50 -22.91 34.11
C VAL A 85 12.14 -24.07 34.86
N LYS A 86 13.32 -23.86 35.44
CA LYS A 86 14.00 -24.90 36.23
C LYS A 86 13.23 -25.29 37.51
N GLU A 87 12.67 -24.32 38.23
CA GLU A 87 11.93 -24.61 39.47
C GLU A 87 10.44 -24.89 39.26
N HIS A 88 9.88 -24.45 38.13
CA HIS A 88 8.47 -24.62 37.77
C HIS A 88 8.32 -25.11 36.32
N PRO A 89 8.80 -26.31 35.98
CA PRO A 89 8.80 -26.81 34.60
C PRO A 89 7.39 -26.94 34.00
N ASN A 90 6.35 -27.07 34.84
CA ASN A 90 4.96 -27.16 34.38
C ASN A 90 4.27 -25.79 34.22
N TYR A 91 4.95 -24.67 34.50
CA TYR A 91 4.36 -23.34 34.37
C TYR A 91 4.43 -22.84 32.92
N LEU A 92 3.30 -22.92 32.21
CA LEU A 92 3.20 -22.66 30.78
C LEU A 92 3.79 -21.30 30.38
N PHE A 93 3.42 -20.22 31.04
CA PHE A 93 3.89 -18.88 30.66
C PHE A 93 5.42 -18.73 30.79
N GLY A 94 6.06 -19.50 31.68
CA GLY A 94 7.52 -19.57 31.76
C GLY A 94 8.12 -20.21 30.51
N LEU A 95 7.55 -21.33 30.06
CA LEU A 95 7.94 -22.01 28.83
C LEU A 95 7.70 -21.14 27.58
N LEU A 96 6.55 -20.47 27.50
CA LEU A 96 6.23 -19.58 26.39
C LEU A 96 7.21 -18.41 26.28
N SER A 97 7.60 -17.82 27.42
CA SER A 97 8.62 -16.76 27.44
C SER A 97 9.99 -17.28 26.97
N LEU A 98 10.35 -18.51 27.35
CA LEU A 98 11.58 -19.15 26.90
C LEU A 98 11.53 -19.39 25.39
N ALA A 99 10.41 -19.91 24.88
CA ALA A 99 10.19 -20.16 23.46
C ALA A 99 10.30 -18.87 22.64
N SER A 100 9.63 -17.79 23.03
CA SER A 100 9.78 -16.48 22.34
C SER A 100 11.23 -16.00 22.32
N THR A 101 11.98 -16.18 23.41
CA THR A 101 13.41 -15.83 23.44
C THR A 101 14.23 -16.72 22.50
N LEU A 102 13.91 -18.00 22.38
CA LEU A 102 14.60 -18.91 21.47
C LEU A 102 14.30 -18.56 20.01
N ILE A 103 13.05 -18.19 19.69
CA ILE A 103 12.62 -17.72 18.36
C ILE A 103 13.38 -16.44 17.97
N GLU A 104 13.44 -15.45 18.86
CA GLU A 104 14.16 -14.19 18.62
C GLU A 104 15.67 -14.38 18.38
N ASN A 105 16.25 -15.44 18.96
CA ASN A 105 17.66 -15.80 18.77
C ASN A 105 17.86 -16.86 17.68
N GLU A 106 16.85 -17.14 16.86
CA GLU A 106 16.88 -18.12 15.76
C GLU A 106 17.27 -19.55 16.18
N ASN A 107 17.11 -19.89 17.46
CA ASN A 107 17.40 -21.22 18.00
C ASN A 107 16.19 -22.16 17.84
N PHE A 108 15.76 -22.37 16.59
CA PHE A 108 14.49 -23.04 16.27
C PHE A 108 14.44 -24.51 16.71
N ASP A 109 15.56 -25.22 16.69
CA ASP A 109 15.64 -26.64 17.11
C ASP A 109 15.17 -26.83 18.57
N GLU A 110 15.49 -25.88 19.44
CA GLU A 110 15.13 -25.93 20.87
C GLU A 110 13.70 -25.48 21.14
N VAL A 111 13.07 -24.72 20.23
CA VAL A 111 11.69 -24.23 20.42
C VAL A 111 10.71 -25.40 20.54
N LYS A 112 10.86 -26.44 19.71
CA LYS A 112 10.01 -27.65 19.77
C LYS A 112 10.21 -28.46 21.05
N ASN A 113 11.39 -28.41 21.67
CA ASN A 113 11.62 -29.04 22.98
C ASN A 113 10.82 -28.34 24.09
N VAL A 114 10.55 -27.04 23.93
CA VAL A 114 9.82 -26.22 24.90
C VAL A 114 8.31 -26.22 24.63
N LEU A 115 7.89 -26.15 23.36
CA LEU A 115 6.49 -26.05 22.96
C LEU A 115 5.83 -27.40 22.66
N GLY A 116 6.60 -28.48 22.58
CA GLY A 116 6.13 -29.79 22.13
C GLY A 116 6.39 -29.98 20.64
N LYS A 117 6.69 -31.22 20.25
CA LYS A 117 7.17 -31.57 18.90
C LYS A 117 6.19 -31.15 17.80
N ASN A 118 4.89 -31.31 18.05
CA ASN A 118 3.84 -31.01 17.08
C ASN A 118 3.14 -29.67 17.33
N LEU A 119 3.67 -28.84 18.25
CA LEU A 119 3.07 -27.55 18.63
C LEU A 119 1.60 -27.70 19.04
N LEU A 120 1.32 -28.72 19.87
CA LEU A 120 0.02 -29.00 20.46
C LEU A 120 0.06 -28.81 21.98
N LEU A 121 -0.82 -27.95 22.51
CA LEU A 121 -0.86 -27.63 23.94
C LEU A 121 -1.12 -28.88 24.82
N HIS A 122 -1.93 -29.81 24.34
CA HIS A 122 -2.23 -31.04 25.08
C HIS A 122 -1.06 -32.04 25.11
N GLU A 123 -0.07 -31.92 24.22
CA GLU A 123 1.16 -32.74 24.30
C GLU A 123 2.05 -32.30 25.47
N LEU A 124 2.04 -31.01 25.81
CA LEU A 124 2.77 -30.50 26.97
C LEU A 124 2.15 -30.94 28.30
N TYR A 125 0.83 -31.18 28.31
CA TYR A 125 0.10 -31.55 29.51
C TYR A 125 -0.92 -32.66 29.21
N PRO A 126 -0.47 -33.90 28.95
CA PRO A 126 -1.35 -34.99 28.54
C PRO A 126 -2.41 -35.36 29.59
N GLU A 127 -2.14 -35.07 30.86
CA GLU A 127 -3.06 -35.34 31.98
C GLU A 127 -4.16 -34.27 32.12
N ARG A 128 -4.10 -33.17 31.37
CA ARG A 128 -5.06 -32.06 31.46
C ARG A 128 -6.11 -32.17 30.35
N THR A 129 -7.38 -32.17 30.76
CA THR A 129 -8.54 -32.11 29.84
C THR A 129 -9.16 -30.72 29.75
N GLU A 130 -8.67 -29.76 30.55
CA GLU A 130 -9.19 -28.40 30.63
C GLU A 130 -8.05 -27.38 30.77
N PHE A 131 -8.12 -26.31 29.96
CA PHE A 131 -7.18 -25.20 29.94
C PHE A 131 -7.91 -23.87 30.06
N HIS A 132 -7.25 -22.90 30.69
CA HIS A 132 -7.80 -21.55 30.75
C HIS A 132 -7.67 -20.86 29.39
N LEU A 133 -8.61 -19.99 29.03
CA LEU A 133 -8.62 -19.20 27.80
C LEU A 133 -7.24 -18.57 27.53
N ASP A 134 -6.70 -17.88 28.53
CA ASP A 134 -5.36 -17.26 28.47
C ASP A 134 -4.23 -18.25 28.10
N GLU A 135 -4.25 -19.46 28.63
CA GLU A 135 -3.22 -20.47 28.29
C GLU A 135 -3.27 -20.82 26.81
N VAL A 136 -4.48 -21.04 26.30
CA VAL A 136 -4.75 -21.36 24.90
C VAL A 136 -4.31 -20.21 24.01
N MET A 137 -4.78 -18.99 24.32
CA MET A 137 -4.50 -17.80 23.51
C MET A 137 -3.00 -17.47 23.45
N ALA A 138 -2.25 -17.59 24.56
CA ALA A 138 -0.80 -17.36 24.51
C ALA A 138 -0.05 -18.49 23.83
N TYR A 139 -0.42 -19.74 24.08
CA TYR A 139 0.25 -20.87 23.47
C TYR A 139 0.18 -20.79 21.94
N PHE A 140 -1.03 -20.61 21.41
CA PHE A 140 -1.23 -20.49 19.97
C PHE A 140 -0.53 -19.24 19.40
N SER A 141 -0.59 -18.09 20.08
CA SER A 141 0.14 -16.88 19.66
C SER A 141 1.66 -17.09 19.54
N VAL A 142 2.30 -17.76 20.50
CA VAL A 142 3.75 -18.07 20.44
C VAL A 142 4.06 -19.15 19.40
N SER A 143 3.18 -20.13 19.21
CA SER A 143 3.36 -21.11 18.13
C SER A 143 3.24 -20.48 16.74
N ILE A 144 2.35 -19.49 16.55
CA ILE A 144 2.25 -18.68 15.32
C ILE A 144 3.55 -17.90 15.12
N GLN A 145 4.09 -17.27 16.17
CA GLN A 145 5.38 -16.59 16.12
C GLN A 145 6.49 -17.51 15.61
N TYR A 146 6.55 -18.75 16.11
CA TYR A 146 7.52 -19.75 15.65
C TYR A 146 7.30 -20.14 14.19
N LEU A 147 6.05 -20.44 13.79
CA LEU A 147 5.71 -20.88 12.44
C LEU A 147 6.03 -19.82 11.40
N LEU A 148 5.71 -18.55 11.67
CA LEU A 148 6.12 -17.42 10.83
C LEU A 148 7.65 -17.31 10.72
N ALA A 149 8.38 -17.50 11.83
CA ALA A 149 9.84 -17.41 11.84
C ALA A 149 10.52 -18.51 11.01
N VAL A 150 9.94 -19.73 10.98
CA VAL A 150 10.45 -20.83 10.13
C VAL A 150 9.85 -20.85 8.72
N GLY A 151 8.94 -19.93 8.40
CA GLY A 151 8.30 -19.81 7.09
C GLY A 151 7.16 -20.79 6.81
N ASP A 152 6.59 -21.41 7.84
CA ASP A 152 5.44 -22.32 7.72
C ASP A 152 4.13 -21.54 7.85
N ILE A 153 3.77 -20.83 6.76
CA ILE A 153 2.67 -19.85 6.75
C ILE A 153 1.32 -20.54 6.86
N ASP A 154 1.11 -21.65 6.13
CA ASP A 154 -0.17 -22.36 6.10
C ASP A 154 -0.60 -22.78 7.51
N GLU A 155 0.34 -23.35 8.26
CA GLU A 155 0.11 -23.85 9.62
C GLU A 155 0.00 -22.70 10.65
N ALA A 156 0.59 -21.54 10.36
CA ALA A 156 0.40 -20.30 11.13
C ALA A 156 -1.01 -19.73 10.92
N GLU A 157 -1.52 -19.73 9.69
CA GLU A 157 -2.87 -19.26 9.35
C GLU A 157 -3.95 -20.12 10.01
N VAL A 158 -3.83 -21.46 9.92
CA VAL A 158 -4.75 -22.38 10.59
C VAL A 158 -4.86 -22.07 12.10
N ARG A 159 -3.76 -21.73 12.76
CA ARG A 159 -3.77 -21.36 14.19
C ARG A 159 -4.33 -19.97 14.45
N LEU A 160 -4.10 -19.03 13.54
CA LEU A 160 -4.65 -17.69 13.67
C LEU A 160 -6.17 -17.71 13.53
N GLU A 161 -6.71 -18.49 12.59
CA GLU A 161 -8.15 -18.73 12.44
C GLU A 161 -8.75 -19.33 13.73
N ILE A 162 -8.05 -20.27 14.36
CA ILE A 162 -8.47 -20.82 15.66
C ILE A 162 -8.51 -19.74 16.74
N LEU A 163 -7.50 -18.86 16.83
CA LEU A 163 -7.52 -17.75 17.78
C LEU A 163 -8.68 -16.79 17.52
N GLU A 164 -8.96 -16.51 16.24
CA GLU A 164 -10.07 -15.65 15.82
C GLU A 164 -11.43 -16.24 16.21
N GLU A 165 -11.64 -17.54 15.99
CA GLU A 165 -12.86 -18.26 16.38
C GLU A 165 -13.08 -18.25 17.91
N ILE A 166 -11.99 -18.30 18.69
CA ILE A 166 -12.06 -18.32 20.15
C ILE A 166 -12.39 -16.92 20.71
N ASP A 167 -11.56 -15.92 20.39
CA ASP A 167 -11.74 -14.53 20.84
C ASP A 167 -10.89 -13.57 19.99
N ASN A 168 -11.53 -12.97 18.97
CA ASN A 168 -10.91 -12.02 18.05
C ASN A 168 -10.65 -10.61 18.64
N GLU A 169 -11.07 -10.35 19.88
CA GLU A 169 -10.73 -9.12 20.62
C GLU A 169 -9.61 -9.38 21.65
N HIS A 170 -9.16 -10.63 21.79
CA HIS A 170 -8.13 -10.99 22.76
C HIS A 170 -6.76 -10.41 22.37
N PRO A 171 -6.00 -9.83 23.31
CA PRO A 171 -4.69 -9.24 23.02
C PRO A 171 -3.72 -10.17 22.28
N LYS A 172 -3.75 -11.48 22.58
CA LYS A 172 -2.87 -12.46 21.91
C LYS A 172 -3.27 -12.79 20.47
N TYR A 173 -4.56 -12.72 20.14
CA TYR A 173 -4.99 -12.79 18.75
C TYR A 173 -4.50 -11.56 17.97
N LEU A 174 -4.74 -10.37 18.52
CA LEU A 174 -4.34 -9.11 17.88
C LEU A 174 -2.82 -9.07 17.62
N VAL A 175 -2.01 -9.48 18.60
CA VAL A 175 -0.56 -9.59 18.45
C VAL A 175 -0.16 -10.61 17.38
N ALA A 176 -0.77 -11.80 17.35
CA ALA A 176 -0.49 -12.81 16.34
C ALA A 176 -0.88 -12.34 14.92
N ASN A 177 -2.01 -11.65 14.79
CA ASN A 177 -2.45 -11.06 13.52
C ASN A 177 -1.51 -9.94 13.05
N GLU A 178 -1.00 -9.12 13.98
CA GLU A 178 0.01 -8.10 13.69
C GLU A 178 1.34 -8.72 13.24
N MET A 179 1.80 -9.79 13.89
CA MET A 179 2.99 -10.54 13.46
C MET A 179 2.85 -11.06 12.02
N LYS A 180 1.68 -11.61 11.66
CA LYS A 180 1.38 -12.05 10.29
C LYS A 180 1.49 -10.88 9.31
N ARG A 181 0.85 -9.74 9.59
CA ARG A 181 0.93 -8.53 8.73
C ARG A 181 2.37 -8.10 8.53
N HIS A 182 3.15 -7.98 9.61
CA HIS A 182 4.56 -7.57 9.53
C HIS A 182 5.40 -8.53 8.69
N TYR A 183 5.20 -9.85 8.85
CA TYR A 183 5.86 -10.86 8.04
C TYR A 183 5.61 -10.64 6.53
N PHE A 184 4.34 -10.46 6.14
CA PHE A 184 3.99 -10.22 4.74
C PHE A 184 4.50 -8.87 4.22
N TYR A 185 4.47 -7.81 5.02
CA TYR A 185 5.11 -6.54 4.65
C TYR A 185 6.61 -6.69 4.43
N GLY A 186 7.30 -7.46 5.28
CA GLY A 186 8.72 -7.77 5.11
C GLY A 186 9.00 -8.55 3.82
N LEU A 187 8.14 -9.50 3.44
CA LEU A 187 8.23 -10.19 2.15
C LEU A 187 8.00 -9.25 0.97
N ALA A 188 6.95 -8.41 1.04
CA ALA A 188 6.64 -7.46 -0.02
C ALA A 188 7.75 -6.43 -0.20
N SER A 189 8.32 -5.91 0.89
CA SER A 189 9.45 -4.99 0.90
C SER A 189 10.69 -5.63 0.25
N LYS A 190 11.06 -6.86 0.64
CA LYS A 190 12.18 -7.59 0.00
C LYS A 190 11.96 -7.79 -1.49
N ARG A 191 10.73 -8.11 -1.90
CA ARG A 191 10.36 -8.23 -3.31
C ARG A 191 10.55 -6.89 -4.04
N MET A 192 9.97 -5.82 -3.52
CA MET A 192 10.08 -4.47 -4.10
C MET A 192 11.53 -3.98 -4.20
N SER A 193 12.37 -4.26 -3.19
CA SER A 193 13.80 -3.91 -3.26
C SER A 193 14.50 -4.63 -4.41
N LYS A 194 14.24 -5.93 -4.58
CA LYS A 194 14.80 -6.72 -5.69
C LYS A 194 14.31 -6.21 -7.05
N GLU A 195 13.02 -5.88 -7.16
CA GLU A 195 12.45 -5.30 -8.39
C GLU A 195 13.12 -3.96 -8.73
N ARG A 196 13.32 -3.09 -7.74
CA ARG A 196 14.00 -1.80 -7.90
C ARG A 196 15.46 -1.94 -8.34
N GLU A 197 16.17 -2.95 -7.86
CA GLU A 197 17.56 -3.24 -8.28
C GLU A 197 17.65 -3.68 -9.76
N LEU A 198 16.60 -4.28 -10.30
CA LEU A 198 16.52 -4.74 -11.69
C LEU A 198 15.90 -3.71 -12.63
N MET A 199 15.33 -2.63 -12.09
CA MET A 199 14.63 -1.62 -12.86
C MET A 199 15.60 -0.82 -13.73
N LEU A 200 15.36 -0.85 -15.04
CA LEU A 200 16.00 0.05 -15.98
C LEU A 200 15.07 1.22 -16.20
N MET A 201 15.55 2.43 -15.93
CA MET A 201 14.84 3.68 -16.13
C MET A 201 15.63 4.56 -17.08
N VAL A 202 14.93 5.22 -18.01
CA VAL A 202 15.56 6.22 -18.86
C VAL A 202 15.88 7.48 -18.07
N PRO A 203 17.01 8.16 -18.32
CA PRO A 203 17.31 9.41 -17.65
C PRO A 203 16.40 10.53 -18.16
N GLU A 204 15.82 11.28 -17.23
CA GLU A 204 15.07 12.50 -17.54
C GLU A 204 16.00 13.63 -18.01
N ILE A 205 15.52 14.44 -18.95
CA ILE A 205 16.23 15.61 -19.46
C ILE A 205 15.41 16.86 -19.16
N ASP A 206 16.09 17.93 -18.74
CA ASP A 206 15.49 19.25 -18.66
C ASP A 206 15.23 19.83 -20.05
N ARG A 207 13.95 19.96 -20.39
CA ARG A 207 13.47 20.53 -21.66
C ARG A 207 12.86 21.92 -21.49
N THR A 208 12.58 22.36 -20.25
CA THR A 208 11.82 23.58 -19.98
C THR A 208 12.71 24.78 -19.67
N SER A 209 13.82 24.62 -18.94
CA SER A 209 14.57 25.77 -18.39
C SER A 209 15.09 26.73 -19.45
N ALA A 210 15.53 26.22 -20.60
CA ALA A 210 16.05 27.05 -21.70
C ALA A 210 14.96 27.84 -22.45
N LEU A 211 13.69 27.47 -22.26
CA LEU A 211 12.54 28.05 -22.97
C LEU A 211 11.84 29.16 -22.16
N GLN A 212 12.25 29.39 -20.91
CA GLN A 212 11.52 30.25 -19.99
C GLN A 212 11.46 31.71 -20.44
N THR A 213 10.28 32.32 -20.32
CA THR A 213 9.99 33.72 -20.63
C THR A 213 9.00 34.31 -19.62
N ILE A 214 8.92 35.65 -19.57
CA ILE A 214 7.93 36.39 -18.78
C ILE A 214 6.80 36.98 -19.64
N ASN A 215 6.96 36.96 -20.97
CA ASN A 215 6.01 37.58 -21.88
C ASN A 215 4.81 36.65 -22.08
N PRO A 216 3.57 37.11 -21.79
CA PRO A 216 2.39 36.31 -22.04
C PRO A 216 2.15 36.15 -23.56
N PRO A 217 1.50 35.05 -23.98
CA PRO A 217 1.10 34.80 -25.36
C PRO A 217 0.07 35.83 -25.86
N VAL A 218 -0.10 35.89 -27.18
CA VAL A 218 -1.06 36.79 -27.84
C VAL A 218 -2.11 35.96 -28.56
N PHE A 219 -3.35 36.09 -28.10
CA PHE A 219 -4.48 35.31 -28.58
C PHE A 219 -5.34 36.04 -29.61
N ASN A 220 -5.96 35.28 -30.50
CA ASN A 220 -7.02 35.73 -31.38
C ASN A 220 -8.31 36.08 -30.60
N TYR A 221 -8.60 35.30 -29.55
CA TYR A 221 -9.79 35.43 -28.69
C TYR A 221 -9.40 35.68 -27.22
N PRO A 222 -8.77 36.82 -26.89
CA PRO A 222 -8.18 37.03 -25.57
C PRO A 222 -9.19 37.00 -24.41
N ARG A 223 -10.46 37.35 -24.66
CA ARG A 223 -11.49 37.34 -23.60
C ARG A 223 -11.98 35.93 -23.28
N GLU A 224 -12.13 35.11 -24.31
CA GLU A 224 -12.58 33.73 -24.20
C GLU A 224 -11.45 32.86 -23.64
N ILE A 225 -10.21 33.09 -24.06
CA ILE A 225 -9.05 32.36 -23.55
C ILE A 225 -8.75 32.71 -22.09
N ASP A 226 -8.95 33.96 -21.65
CA ASP A 226 -8.78 34.36 -20.24
C ASP A 226 -9.64 33.54 -19.27
N ILE A 227 -10.77 32.97 -19.73
CA ILE A 227 -11.58 32.04 -18.94
C ILE A 227 -10.75 30.83 -18.51
N LEU A 228 -9.90 30.30 -19.39
CA LEU A 228 -9.08 29.11 -19.11
C LEU A 228 -7.96 29.41 -18.11
N TYR A 229 -7.50 30.65 -18.05
CA TYR A 229 -6.43 31.09 -17.13
C TYR A 229 -6.97 31.47 -15.75
N SER A 230 -8.25 31.80 -15.65
CA SER A 230 -8.86 32.39 -14.46
C SER A 230 -9.85 31.49 -13.74
N ARG A 231 -10.11 30.29 -14.28
CA ARG A 231 -11.08 29.33 -13.73
C ARG A 231 -10.44 27.97 -13.57
N GLY A 232 -10.79 27.30 -12.46
CA GLY A 232 -10.61 25.86 -12.34
C GLY A 232 -11.62 25.10 -13.19
N ILE A 233 -11.34 23.81 -13.40
CA ILE A 233 -12.25 22.86 -14.03
C ILE A 233 -13.58 22.84 -13.28
N ASP A 234 -13.57 22.86 -11.95
CA ASP A 234 -14.76 22.86 -11.10
C ASP A 234 -15.58 24.17 -11.25
N GLU A 235 -14.91 25.31 -11.40
CA GLU A 235 -15.52 26.64 -11.47
C GLU A 235 -16.14 27.01 -12.83
N ILE A 236 -15.67 26.43 -13.94
CA ILE A 236 -16.14 26.81 -15.28
C ILE A 236 -17.62 26.49 -15.48
N LYS A 237 -18.39 27.46 -15.97
CA LYS A 237 -19.84 27.34 -16.20
C LYS A 237 -20.13 26.79 -17.60
N GLU A 238 -21.24 26.06 -17.73
CA GLU A 238 -21.72 25.55 -19.03
C GLU A 238 -21.87 26.66 -20.07
N SER A 239 -22.40 27.82 -19.68
CA SER A 239 -22.55 28.97 -20.58
C SER A 239 -21.23 29.54 -21.08
N GLN A 240 -20.13 29.34 -20.36
CA GLN A 240 -18.78 29.71 -20.80
C GLN A 240 -18.20 28.67 -21.75
N LEU A 241 -18.44 27.38 -21.49
CA LEU A 241 -18.04 26.29 -22.41
C LEU A 241 -18.71 26.42 -23.77
N GLU A 242 -20.00 26.79 -23.81
CA GLU A 242 -20.74 26.99 -25.05
C GLU A 242 -20.17 28.12 -25.94
N LEU A 243 -19.45 29.11 -25.36
CA LEU A 243 -18.82 30.16 -26.15
C LEU A 243 -17.83 29.58 -27.18
N PHE A 244 -17.08 28.54 -26.80
CA PHE A 244 -16.07 27.93 -27.66
C PHE A 244 -16.68 27.23 -28.90
N ASN A 245 -17.94 26.79 -28.83
CA ASN A 245 -18.64 26.21 -29.98
C ASN A 245 -18.96 27.23 -31.08
N HIS A 246 -18.87 28.53 -30.78
CA HIS A 246 -19.18 29.61 -31.72
C HIS A 246 -17.95 30.29 -32.33
N LEU A 247 -16.74 29.90 -31.93
CA LEU A 247 -15.50 30.47 -32.44
C LEU A 247 -15.03 29.78 -33.73
N GLU A 248 -14.19 30.48 -34.50
CA GLU A 248 -13.58 29.89 -35.70
C GLU A 248 -12.57 28.82 -35.29
N VAL A 249 -12.83 27.58 -35.69
CA VAL A 249 -12.08 26.38 -35.23
C VAL A 249 -10.58 26.54 -35.43
N ASP A 250 -10.13 27.08 -36.56
CA ASP A 250 -8.71 27.24 -36.85
C ASP A 250 -8.00 28.22 -35.91
N LYS A 251 -8.60 29.39 -35.69
CA LYS A 251 -8.05 30.41 -34.78
C LYS A 251 -8.12 29.99 -33.32
N LEU A 252 -9.21 29.36 -32.91
CA LEU A 252 -9.33 28.82 -31.56
C LEU A 252 -8.28 27.73 -31.33
N THR A 253 -8.03 26.86 -32.31
CA THR A 253 -6.98 25.84 -32.19
C THR A 253 -5.60 26.47 -32.05
N GLU A 254 -5.30 27.53 -32.78
CA GLU A 254 -4.03 28.27 -32.64
C GLU A 254 -3.88 28.89 -31.25
N ASP A 255 -4.96 29.46 -30.71
CA ASP A 255 -4.95 29.99 -29.35
C ASP A 255 -4.72 28.89 -28.32
N LEU A 256 -5.42 27.75 -28.43
CA LEU A 256 -5.25 26.61 -27.52
C LEU A 256 -3.85 26.00 -27.61
N ILE A 257 -3.25 25.93 -28.80
CA ILE A 257 -1.85 25.53 -28.95
C ILE A 257 -0.94 26.53 -28.22
N GLN A 258 -1.22 27.84 -28.28
CA GLN A 258 -0.48 28.82 -27.50
C GLN A 258 -0.69 28.66 -25.99
N VAL A 259 -1.90 28.31 -25.53
CA VAL A 259 -2.16 28.02 -24.12
C VAL A 259 -1.30 26.85 -23.63
N VAL A 260 -1.23 25.76 -24.41
CA VAL A 260 -0.39 24.60 -24.06
C VAL A 260 1.10 24.93 -24.16
N ASN A 261 1.53 25.76 -25.12
CA ASN A 261 2.92 26.20 -25.15
C ASN A 261 3.27 27.11 -23.97
N ASP A 262 2.32 27.93 -23.50
CA ASP A 262 2.53 28.85 -22.38
C ASP A 262 2.88 28.12 -21.08
N SER A 263 2.27 26.96 -20.84
CA SER A 263 2.59 26.15 -19.67
C SER A 263 4.03 25.67 -19.66
N ILE A 264 4.63 25.44 -20.84
CA ILE A 264 6.04 25.08 -21.02
C ILE A 264 6.94 26.30 -20.87
N VAL A 265 6.72 27.34 -21.70
CA VAL A 265 7.64 28.49 -21.79
C VAL A 265 7.51 29.47 -20.63
N ARG A 266 6.47 29.36 -19.80
CA ARG A 266 6.32 30.14 -18.56
C ARG A 266 6.17 29.25 -17.32
N PHE A 267 6.62 28.00 -17.36
CA PHE A 267 6.58 27.09 -16.21
C PHE A 267 7.15 27.70 -14.91
N ASP A 268 8.30 28.39 -15.01
CA ASP A 268 8.95 29.09 -13.88
C ASP A 268 8.08 30.20 -13.29
N HIS A 269 7.28 30.85 -14.13
CA HIS A 269 6.35 31.87 -13.67
C HIS A 269 5.28 31.21 -12.79
N TYR A 270 4.63 30.16 -13.29
CA TYR A 270 3.55 29.48 -12.60
C TYR A 270 3.99 28.77 -11.32
N SER A 271 5.07 28.00 -11.38
CA SER A 271 5.58 27.24 -10.22
C SER A 271 5.93 28.14 -9.03
N ARG A 272 6.52 29.33 -9.29
CA ARG A 272 6.85 30.31 -8.24
C ARG A 272 5.61 30.93 -7.60
N PHE A 273 4.55 31.19 -8.37
CA PHE A 273 3.33 31.77 -7.83
C PHE A 273 2.49 30.76 -7.07
N TYR A 274 2.50 29.50 -7.48
CA TYR A 274 1.85 28.41 -6.75
C TYR A 274 2.46 28.23 -5.34
N ILE A 275 3.78 28.32 -5.21
CA ILE A 275 4.48 28.25 -3.92
C ILE A 275 4.26 29.51 -3.06
N GLY A 276 3.85 30.64 -3.66
CA GLY A 276 3.77 31.94 -3.01
C GLY A 276 2.34 32.42 -2.73
N ASP A 277 1.59 31.74 -1.85
CA ASP A 277 0.30 32.17 -1.24
C ASP A 277 -0.73 32.84 -2.19
N LYS A 278 -0.66 32.60 -3.50
CA LYS A 278 -1.62 33.09 -4.48
C LYS A 278 -2.35 31.91 -5.10
N GLU A 279 -3.68 31.92 -4.98
CA GLU A 279 -4.57 31.00 -5.69
C GLU A 279 -4.51 31.29 -7.19
N ILE A 280 -3.55 30.67 -7.89
CA ILE A 280 -3.57 30.54 -9.34
C ILE A 280 -4.06 29.13 -9.64
N THR A 281 -5.10 29.01 -10.46
CA THR A 281 -5.55 27.72 -10.99
C THR A 281 -4.47 27.12 -11.89
N THR A 282 -4.17 25.83 -11.70
CA THR A 282 -3.28 25.04 -12.56
C THR A 282 -4.04 24.34 -13.70
N ASP A 283 -5.34 24.60 -13.84
CA ASP A 283 -6.20 23.86 -14.77
C ASP A 283 -6.15 24.34 -16.23
N LEU A 284 -5.42 25.42 -16.54
CA LEU A 284 -5.40 25.99 -17.89
C LEU A 284 -5.00 24.97 -18.97
N VAL A 285 -4.10 24.03 -18.63
CA VAL A 285 -3.63 23.01 -19.56
C VAL A 285 -4.67 21.90 -19.69
N SER A 286 -5.29 21.48 -18.59
CA SER A 286 -6.42 20.55 -18.57
C SER A 286 -7.58 21.06 -19.43
N HIS A 287 -7.92 22.35 -19.29
CA HIS A 287 -8.90 23.02 -20.15
C HIS A 287 -8.53 22.92 -21.63
N ALA A 288 -7.28 23.24 -21.97
CA ALA A 288 -6.82 23.22 -23.36
C ALA A 288 -6.85 21.80 -23.95
N PHE A 289 -6.45 20.78 -23.21
CA PHE A 289 -6.51 19.37 -23.65
C PHE A 289 -7.95 18.93 -23.94
N LEU A 290 -8.89 19.23 -23.04
CA LEU A 290 -10.32 18.90 -23.24
C LEU A 290 -10.89 19.58 -24.50
N LEU A 291 -10.56 20.85 -24.71
CA LEU A 291 -11.00 21.62 -25.88
C LEU A 291 -10.34 21.12 -27.16
N LEU A 292 -9.04 20.84 -27.17
CA LEU A 292 -8.34 20.28 -28.34
C LEU A 292 -8.91 18.90 -28.71
N ALA A 293 -9.22 18.06 -27.72
CA ALA A 293 -9.91 16.79 -27.91
C ALA A 293 -11.33 16.97 -28.49
N HIS A 294 -11.99 18.11 -28.28
CA HIS A 294 -13.29 18.44 -28.86
C HIS A 294 -13.17 18.96 -30.30
N LEU A 295 -12.18 19.81 -30.58
CA LEU A 295 -11.96 20.39 -31.92
C LEU A 295 -11.37 19.40 -32.93
N LYS A 296 -10.67 18.36 -32.44
CA LYS A 296 -10.11 17.26 -33.23
C LYS A 296 -9.24 17.76 -34.38
N GLN A 297 -8.34 18.69 -34.09
CA GLN A 297 -7.46 19.28 -35.10
C GLN A 297 -6.08 18.62 -35.09
N GLU A 298 -5.61 18.25 -36.28
CA GLU A 298 -4.32 17.58 -36.47
C GLU A 298 -3.14 18.46 -36.09
N LYS A 299 -3.24 19.76 -36.37
CA LYS A 299 -2.20 20.73 -36.02
C LYS A 299 -1.92 20.84 -34.51
N ALA A 300 -2.78 20.26 -33.66
CA ALA A 300 -2.56 20.21 -32.22
C ALA A 300 -1.66 19.03 -31.78
N LEU A 301 -1.53 17.97 -32.59
CA LEU A 301 -0.76 16.78 -32.22
C LEU A 301 0.68 17.09 -31.79
N PRO A 302 1.45 17.97 -32.49
CA PRO A 302 2.82 18.26 -32.09
C PRO A 302 2.95 18.86 -30.69
N VAL A 303 2.07 19.80 -30.30
CA VAL A 303 2.16 20.45 -28.99
C VAL A 303 1.70 19.51 -27.87
N LEU A 304 0.72 18.63 -28.14
CA LEU A 304 0.29 17.61 -27.20
C LEU A 304 1.43 16.62 -26.90
N LEU A 305 2.14 16.18 -27.94
CA LEU A 305 3.30 15.32 -27.77
C LEU A 305 4.43 16.07 -27.05
N GLU A 306 4.68 17.34 -27.36
CA GLU A 306 5.73 18.13 -26.69
C GLU A 306 5.50 18.24 -25.18
N VAL A 307 4.25 18.39 -24.72
CA VAL A 307 3.91 18.32 -23.29
C VAL A 307 4.32 16.99 -22.68
N LEU A 308 4.03 15.88 -23.36
CA LEU A 308 4.34 14.54 -22.85
C LEU A 308 5.85 14.21 -22.86
N LYS A 309 6.68 15.06 -23.48
CA LYS A 309 8.14 14.96 -23.42
C LYS A 309 8.75 15.61 -22.18
N GLN A 310 8.00 16.47 -21.49
CA GLN A 310 8.50 17.19 -20.33
C GLN A 310 8.75 16.22 -19.15
N ASN A 311 9.53 16.67 -18.17
CA ASN A 311 9.94 15.83 -17.03
C ASN A 311 8.81 15.62 -16.00
N GLY A 312 9.02 14.70 -15.06
CA GLY A 312 8.05 14.39 -14.01
C GLY A 312 7.59 15.62 -13.22
N THR A 313 8.49 16.54 -12.87
CA THR A 313 8.13 17.78 -12.13
C THR A 313 7.13 18.65 -12.88
N TYR A 314 7.30 18.81 -14.19
CA TYR A 314 6.37 19.56 -15.01
C TYR A 314 5.01 18.85 -15.12
N LEU A 315 5.03 17.53 -15.38
CA LEU A 315 3.83 16.75 -15.60
C LEU A 315 2.98 16.66 -14.33
N ASP A 316 3.61 16.42 -13.19
CA ASP A 316 2.96 16.36 -11.88
C ASP A 316 2.30 17.70 -11.53
N PHE A 317 3.01 18.81 -11.73
CA PHE A 317 2.48 20.15 -11.47
C PHE A 317 1.21 20.48 -12.25
N TRP A 318 1.16 20.13 -13.54
CA TRP A 318 0.04 20.52 -14.40
C TRP A 318 -1.12 19.52 -14.41
N PHE A 319 -0.84 18.23 -14.18
CA PHE A 319 -1.80 17.18 -14.42
C PHE A 319 -1.96 16.22 -13.24
N GLY A 320 -0.89 15.98 -12.47
CA GLY A 320 -0.82 14.86 -11.53
C GLY A 320 -1.30 13.56 -12.18
N ASP A 321 -2.12 12.81 -11.44
CA ASP A 321 -2.68 11.54 -11.89
C ASP A 321 -3.72 11.68 -13.03
N SER A 322 -4.21 12.90 -13.31
CA SER A 322 -5.25 13.12 -14.31
C SER A 322 -4.77 13.07 -15.76
N LEU A 323 -3.45 13.04 -15.98
CA LEU A 323 -2.82 13.11 -17.30
C LEU A 323 -3.39 12.09 -18.32
N PRO A 324 -3.56 10.79 -18.01
CA PRO A 324 -4.07 9.83 -18.99
C PRO A 324 -5.48 10.16 -19.47
N SER A 325 -6.36 10.64 -18.59
CA SER A 325 -7.73 11.02 -18.93
C SER A 325 -7.81 12.24 -19.84
N LEU A 326 -6.79 13.11 -19.82
CA LEU A 326 -6.70 14.29 -20.67
C LEU A 326 -5.97 14.00 -21.99
N ALA A 327 -4.79 13.38 -21.89
CA ALA A 327 -3.90 13.13 -23.01
C ALA A 327 -4.47 12.10 -23.99
N THR A 328 -5.03 10.99 -23.50
CA THR A 328 -5.57 9.91 -24.36
C THR A 328 -6.62 10.41 -25.35
N PRO A 329 -7.73 11.07 -24.92
CA PRO A 329 -8.70 11.58 -25.87
C PRO A 329 -8.15 12.69 -26.75
N ALA A 330 -7.28 13.57 -26.24
CA ALA A 330 -6.67 14.64 -27.05
C ALA A 330 -5.85 14.08 -28.21
N LEU A 331 -4.95 13.14 -27.93
CA LEU A 331 -4.15 12.44 -28.93
C LEU A 331 -5.02 11.62 -29.89
N TYR A 332 -5.96 10.82 -29.35
CA TYR A 332 -6.83 9.95 -30.15
C TYR A 332 -7.60 10.71 -31.23
N PHE A 333 -8.16 11.88 -30.88
CA PHE A 333 -8.94 12.69 -31.81
C PHE A 333 -8.09 13.61 -32.70
N SER A 334 -6.91 14.03 -32.24
CA SER A 334 -6.01 14.88 -33.04
C SER A 334 -5.14 14.12 -34.04
N GLU A 335 -4.89 12.82 -33.89
CA GLU A 335 -3.89 12.10 -34.70
C GLU A 335 -4.15 12.05 -36.23
N LYS A 336 -5.38 12.24 -36.72
CA LYS A 336 -5.79 12.25 -38.17
C LYS A 336 -4.90 11.46 -39.18
N ASN A 337 -4.65 10.16 -38.95
CA ASN A 337 -3.84 9.28 -39.81
C ASN A 337 -2.33 9.60 -39.83
N ASN A 338 -1.81 10.10 -38.73
CA ASN A 338 -0.39 10.31 -38.46
C ASN A 338 0.06 9.43 -37.28
N VAL A 339 -0.17 8.12 -37.40
CA VAL A 339 0.25 7.13 -36.40
C VAL A 339 1.76 7.10 -36.24
N GLU A 340 2.49 7.46 -37.29
CA GLU A 340 3.96 7.54 -37.31
C GLU A 340 4.51 8.55 -36.30
N ALA A 341 3.79 9.64 -36.02
CA ALA A 341 4.18 10.57 -34.97
C ALA A 341 4.15 9.92 -33.58
N LEU A 342 3.14 9.08 -33.29
CA LEU A 342 3.03 8.36 -32.02
C LEU A 342 4.11 7.26 -31.92
N VAL A 343 4.34 6.52 -33.01
CA VAL A 343 5.42 5.52 -33.07
C VAL A 343 6.78 6.18 -32.84
N SER A 344 7.03 7.33 -33.47
CA SER A 344 8.28 8.08 -33.31
C SER A 344 8.47 8.55 -31.88
N PHE A 345 7.40 9.01 -31.22
CA PHE A 345 7.43 9.40 -29.81
C PHE A 345 7.79 8.22 -28.90
N ILE A 346 7.18 7.05 -29.08
CA ILE A 346 7.47 5.85 -28.28
C ILE A 346 8.95 5.45 -28.38
N GLN A 347 9.53 5.63 -29.58
CA GLN A 347 10.92 5.30 -29.89
C GLN A 347 11.91 6.41 -29.47
N GLU A 348 11.43 7.59 -29.08
CA GLU A 348 12.26 8.73 -28.72
C GLU A 348 13.03 8.45 -27.41
N PRO A 349 14.34 8.78 -27.37
CA PRO A 349 15.13 8.64 -26.16
C PRO A 349 14.71 9.68 -25.10
N ASN A 350 14.94 9.34 -23.83
CA ASN A 350 14.77 10.21 -22.68
C ASN A 350 13.33 10.73 -22.51
N ILE A 351 12.35 9.83 -22.71
CA ILE A 351 10.93 10.05 -22.42
C ILE A 351 10.51 9.02 -21.38
N GLY A 352 9.97 9.47 -20.25
CA GLY A 352 9.62 8.62 -19.12
C GLY A 352 8.60 7.52 -19.45
N ALA A 353 8.63 6.43 -18.68
CA ALA A 353 7.80 5.25 -18.91
C ALA A 353 6.30 5.56 -18.99
N TYR A 354 5.83 6.40 -18.07
CA TYR A 354 4.42 6.74 -17.92
C TYR A 354 3.85 7.51 -19.11
N THR A 355 4.58 8.47 -19.68
CA THR A 355 4.08 9.19 -20.87
C THR A 355 4.20 8.34 -22.13
N LYS A 356 5.23 7.50 -22.24
CA LYS A 356 5.32 6.50 -23.32
C LYS A 356 4.15 5.53 -23.28
N SER A 357 3.74 5.04 -22.10
CA SER A 357 2.61 4.12 -21.99
C SER A 357 1.29 4.78 -22.41
N ILE A 358 1.03 6.04 -22.02
CA ILE A 358 -0.16 6.78 -22.47
C ILE A 358 -0.23 6.88 -24.01
N VAL A 359 0.89 7.22 -24.65
CA VAL A 359 0.97 7.33 -26.11
C VAL A 359 0.80 5.96 -26.77
N GLN A 360 1.42 4.92 -26.20
CA GLN A 360 1.31 3.56 -26.69
C GLN A 360 -0.12 3.00 -26.55
N GLU A 361 -0.78 3.20 -25.41
CA GLU A 361 -2.17 2.79 -25.20
C GLU A 361 -3.09 3.49 -26.20
N THR A 362 -2.86 4.80 -26.41
CA THR A 362 -3.58 5.59 -27.40
C THR A 362 -3.38 5.05 -28.82
N LEU A 363 -2.13 4.72 -29.19
CA LEU A 363 -1.81 4.11 -30.48
C LEU A 363 -2.56 2.77 -30.65
N CYS A 364 -2.57 1.92 -29.62
CA CYS A 364 -3.32 0.67 -29.66
C CYS A 364 -4.81 0.89 -29.90
N LYS A 365 -5.41 1.85 -29.19
CA LYS A 365 -6.81 2.24 -29.37
C LYS A 365 -7.08 2.75 -30.79
N ILE A 366 -6.20 3.57 -31.35
CA ILE A 366 -6.32 4.08 -32.72
C ILE A 366 -6.27 2.93 -33.73
N LEU A 367 -5.24 2.09 -33.67
CA LEU A 367 -5.02 0.99 -34.62
C LEU A 367 -6.13 -0.06 -34.57
N TYR A 368 -6.78 -0.22 -33.41
CA TYR A 368 -7.83 -1.22 -33.24
C TYR A 368 -9.24 -0.69 -33.54
N TYR A 369 -9.59 0.51 -33.09
CA TYR A 369 -10.98 1.01 -33.13
C TYR A 369 -11.27 2.04 -34.21
N LYS A 370 -10.27 2.79 -34.70
CA LYS A 370 -10.51 3.98 -35.55
C LYS A 370 -10.55 3.60 -37.03
N ASN A 371 -11.57 4.08 -37.77
CA ASN A 371 -11.67 4.14 -39.24
C ASN A 371 -10.96 3.04 -40.06
N GLY A 372 -11.35 1.78 -39.88
CA GLY A 372 -10.78 0.66 -40.65
C GLY A 372 -9.55 0.00 -40.01
N GLY A 373 -9.21 0.40 -38.79
CA GLY A 373 -8.25 -0.27 -37.94
C GLY A 373 -8.54 -1.77 -37.82
N SER A 374 -7.47 -2.55 -37.74
CA SER A 374 -7.55 -4.00 -37.66
C SER A 374 -6.58 -4.52 -36.61
N LYS A 375 -6.94 -5.66 -36.01
CA LYS A 375 -6.01 -6.39 -35.13
C LYS A 375 -4.68 -6.71 -35.84
N ALA A 376 -4.71 -6.90 -37.16
CA ALA A 376 -3.51 -7.17 -37.94
C ALA A 376 -2.55 -5.96 -37.96
N ASP A 377 -3.09 -4.74 -38.12
CA ASP A 377 -2.28 -3.52 -38.07
C ASP A 377 -1.71 -3.30 -36.67
N LEU A 378 -2.53 -3.45 -35.64
CA LEU A 378 -2.09 -3.38 -34.25
C LEU A 378 -0.92 -4.34 -33.97
N VAL A 379 -1.06 -5.61 -34.36
CA VAL A 379 -0.01 -6.62 -34.22
C VAL A 379 1.23 -6.23 -35.01
N SER A 380 1.08 -5.75 -36.25
CA SER A 380 2.22 -5.36 -37.10
C SER A 380 3.03 -4.21 -36.49
N TYR A 381 2.37 -3.11 -36.11
CA TYR A 381 3.03 -1.96 -35.50
C TYR A 381 3.66 -2.33 -34.16
N SER A 382 2.92 -3.08 -33.32
CA SER A 382 3.44 -3.49 -32.02
C SER A 382 4.66 -4.39 -32.16
N LYS A 383 4.67 -5.31 -33.13
CA LYS A 383 5.85 -6.13 -33.46
C LYS A 383 7.05 -5.28 -33.83
N ASP A 384 6.87 -4.25 -34.65
CA ASP A 384 7.97 -3.37 -35.07
C ASP A 384 8.53 -2.56 -33.91
N ILE A 385 7.66 -2.07 -33.01
CA ILE A 385 8.05 -1.37 -31.79
C ILE A 385 8.79 -2.33 -30.85
N LEU A 386 8.26 -3.52 -30.54
CA LEU A 386 8.96 -4.50 -29.68
C LEU A 386 10.34 -4.86 -30.24
N ASN A 387 10.43 -5.09 -31.56
CA ASN A 387 11.70 -5.38 -32.21
C ASN A 387 12.67 -4.18 -32.19
N TYR A 388 12.18 -2.94 -32.15
CA TYR A 388 13.02 -1.77 -31.93
C TYR A 388 13.68 -1.80 -30.54
N PHE A 389 12.92 -2.08 -29.48
CA PHE A 389 13.48 -2.20 -28.12
C PHE A 389 14.43 -3.40 -27.99
N ILE A 390 14.09 -4.56 -28.56
CA ILE A 390 14.97 -5.75 -28.57
C ILE A 390 16.33 -5.45 -29.25
N ARG A 391 16.31 -4.74 -30.39
CA ARG A 391 17.53 -4.33 -31.10
C ARG A 391 18.35 -3.32 -30.29
N ASN A 392 17.69 -2.41 -29.59
CA ASN A 392 18.30 -1.35 -28.80
C ASN A 392 18.38 -1.66 -27.30
N LYS A 393 18.35 -2.94 -26.91
CA LYS A 393 18.32 -3.39 -25.50
C LYS A 393 19.41 -2.83 -24.58
N ALA A 394 20.51 -2.33 -25.16
CA ALA A 394 21.65 -1.78 -24.43
C ALA A 394 21.65 -0.24 -24.39
N ASP A 395 20.66 0.43 -25.00
CA ASP A 395 20.53 1.88 -24.96
C ASP A 395 19.72 2.30 -23.74
N GLU A 396 20.43 2.76 -22.72
CA GLU A 396 19.88 3.25 -21.45
C GLU A 396 19.00 4.49 -21.62
N ASN A 397 19.04 5.18 -22.76
CA ASN A 397 18.15 6.32 -23.02
C ASN A 397 16.80 5.91 -23.58
N ILE A 398 16.65 4.65 -24.00
CA ILE A 398 15.43 4.16 -24.67
C ILE A 398 14.75 3.09 -23.83
N VAL A 399 15.53 2.13 -23.32
CA VAL A 399 15.02 0.94 -22.63
C VAL A 399 14.58 1.31 -21.23
N ASP A 400 13.30 1.07 -20.98
CA ASP A 400 12.68 1.25 -19.69
C ASP A 400 11.84 0.01 -19.36
N THR A 401 12.18 -0.66 -18.26
CA THR A 401 11.50 -1.90 -17.87
C THR A 401 10.04 -1.67 -17.50
N GLU A 402 9.72 -0.51 -16.92
CA GLU A 402 8.35 -0.19 -16.53
C GLU A 402 7.49 0.05 -17.77
N PHE A 403 8.00 0.82 -18.74
CA PHE A 403 7.31 1.00 -20.02
C PHE A 403 7.05 -0.33 -20.73
N LEU A 404 8.05 -1.20 -20.84
CA LEU A 404 7.89 -2.49 -21.53
C LEU A 404 6.93 -3.42 -20.81
N GLY A 405 6.87 -3.37 -19.48
CA GLY A 405 5.85 -4.07 -18.70
C GLY A 405 4.44 -3.55 -19.01
N LEU A 406 4.23 -2.23 -18.98
CA LEU A 406 2.94 -1.59 -19.31
C LEU A 406 2.52 -1.88 -20.76
N PHE A 407 3.46 -1.87 -21.70
CA PHE A 407 3.18 -2.18 -23.10
C PHE A 407 2.70 -3.64 -23.24
N VAL A 408 3.31 -4.60 -22.55
CA VAL A 408 2.81 -5.98 -22.54
C VAL A 408 1.42 -6.08 -21.92
N SER A 409 1.13 -5.34 -20.85
CA SER A 409 -0.23 -5.28 -20.29
C SER A 409 -1.28 -4.81 -21.30
N ASP A 410 -0.95 -3.82 -22.13
CA ASP A 410 -1.83 -3.42 -23.24
C ASP A 410 -1.98 -4.50 -24.29
N LEU A 411 -0.92 -5.20 -24.66
CA LEU A 411 -1.00 -6.31 -25.61
C LEU A 411 -1.87 -7.47 -25.07
N ILE A 412 -1.90 -7.67 -23.74
CA ILE A 412 -2.85 -8.58 -23.07
C ILE A 412 -4.29 -8.09 -23.28
N ASN A 413 -4.57 -6.82 -22.98
CA ASN A 413 -5.90 -6.21 -23.15
C ASN A 413 -6.44 -6.35 -24.58
N PHE A 414 -5.57 -6.16 -25.59
CA PHE A 414 -5.92 -6.32 -27.01
C PHE A 414 -5.73 -7.76 -27.56
N ARG A 415 -5.35 -8.71 -26.70
CA ARG A 415 -5.17 -10.13 -27.00
C ARG A 415 -4.21 -10.40 -28.16
N CYS A 416 -3.10 -9.68 -28.24
CA CYS A 416 -2.11 -9.77 -29.32
C CYS A 416 -1.19 -11.01 -29.20
N LYS A 417 -1.79 -12.21 -29.10
CA LYS A 417 -1.10 -13.50 -28.92
C LYS A 417 -0.04 -13.80 -29.98
N GLU A 418 -0.17 -13.19 -31.15
CA GLU A 418 0.79 -13.26 -32.26
C GLU A 418 2.18 -12.75 -31.87
N LEU A 419 2.27 -11.91 -30.83
CA LEU A 419 3.49 -11.27 -30.33
C LEU A 419 4.16 -12.03 -29.17
N LEU A 420 3.63 -13.20 -28.78
CA LEU A 420 4.26 -14.04 -27.75
C LEU A 420 5.75 -14.36 -27.99
N PRO A 421 6.24 -14.52 -29.24
CA PRO A 421 7.67 -14.69 -29.48
C PRO A 421 8.51 -13.47 -29.08
N GLU A 422 8.08 -12.26 -29.47
CA GLU A 422 8.75 -11.01 -29.12
C GLU A 422 8.68 -10.73 -27.62
N ILE A 423 7.51 -10.95 -27.01
CA ILE A 423 7.32 -10.83 -25.56
C ILE A 423 8.28 -11.76 -24.81
N LYS A 424 8.39 -13.03 -25.23
CA LYS A 424 9.32 -14.00 -24.63
C LYS A 424 10.76 -13.52 -24.71
N GLU A 425 11.13 -12.87 -25.82
CA GLU A 425 12.48 -12.34 -25.99
C GLU A 425 12.77 -11.18 -25.02
N LEU A 426 11.79 -10.32 -24.72
CA LEU A 426 11.96 -9.30 -23.68
C LEU A 426 12.26 -9.91 -22.30
N PHE A 427 11.57 -11.00 -21.94
CA PHE A 427 11.84 -11.75 -20.70
C PHE A 427 13.24 -12.39 -20.72
N ASN A 428 13.64 -13.03 -21.82
CA ASN A 428 14.97 -13.64 -21.94
C ASN A 428 16.10 -12.61 -21.83
N LEU A 429 15.84 -11.38 -22.28
CA LEU A 429 16.78 -10.27 -22.24
C LEU A 429 16.77 -9.50 -20.91
N GLU A 430 15.85 -9.84 -19.99
CA GLU A 430 15.68 -9.18 -18.69
C GLU A 430 15.44 -7.66 -18.81
N ILE A 431 14.80 -7.21 -19.89
CA ILE A 431 14.49 -5.79 -20.15
C ILE A 431 13.00 -5.47 -19.95
N ILE A 432 12.29 -6.25 -19.16
CA ILE A 432 10.84 -6.09 -18.91
C ILE A 432 10.53 -6.11 -17.42
N GLY A 433 9.67 -5.19 -16.99
CA GLY A 433 9.14 -5.15 -15.64
C GLY A 433 8.08 -6.22 -15.44
N TYR A 434 8.52 -7.44 -15.08
CA TYR A 434 7.61 -8.56 -14.79
C TYR A 434 6.67 -8.27 -13.60
N TRP A 435 7.06 -7.37 -12.71
CA TRP A 435 6.23 -6.92 -11.59
C TRP A 435 5.00 -6.13 -12.02
N ILE A 436 4.93 -5.72 -13.29
CA ILE A 436 3.79 -5.02 -13.89
C ILE A 436 2.87 -6.00 -14.61
N CYS A 437 3.44 -6.81 -15.51
CA CYS A 437 2.67 -7.65 -16.42
C CYS A 437 2.53 -9.13 -15.98
N GLY A 438 3.22 -9.53 -14.90
CA GLY A 438 3.34 -10.92 -14.48
C GLY A 438 4.55 -11.63 -15.10
N ASP A 439 4.76 -12.88 -14.73
CA ASP A 439 5.75 -13.73 -15.40
C ASP A 439 5.31 -14.15 -16.81
N TYR A 440 6.20 -14.75 -17.59
CA TYR A 440 5.88 -15.11 -18.98
C TYR A 440 4.73 -16.12 -19.08
N GLU A 441 4.65 -17.06 -18.15
CA GLU A 441 3.60 -18.07 -18.08
C GLU A 441 2.22 -17.44 -17.81
N GLU A 442 2.15 -16.49 -16.88
CA GLU A 442 0.98 -15.67 -16.59
C GLU A 442 0.58 -14.83 -17.80
N VAL A 443 1.53 -14.11 -18.42
CA VAL A 443 1.29 -13.32 -19.64
C VAL A 443 0.74 -14.20 -20.77
N ALA A 444 1.33 -15.37 -21.02
CA ALA A 444 0.92 -16.27 -22.09
C ALA A 444 -0.49 -16.84 -21.88
N LYS A 445 -0.85 -17.07 -20.62
CA LYS A 445 -2.19 -17.47 -20.21
C LYS A 445 -3.19 -16.33 -20.39
N ASP A 446 -2.84 -15.14 -19.93
CA ASP A 446 -3.77 -14.01 -19.81
C ASP A 446 -4.06 -13.36 -21.16
N ILE A 447 -3.06 -13.25 -22.04
CA ILE A 447 -3.26 -12.77 -23.43
C ILE A 447 -4.22 -13.65 -24.25
N SER A 448 -4.44 -14.89 -23.78
CA SER A 448 -5.33 -15.86 -24.42
C SER A 448 -6.74 -15.87 -23.82
N LYS A 449 -6.99 -15.18 -22.70
CA LYS A 449 -8.31 -15.11 -22.06
C LYS A 449 -9.26 -14.19 -22.82
N GLU A 450 -10.56 -14.38 -22.60
CA GLU A 450 -11.56 -13.41 -23.05
C GLU A 450 -11.54 -12.17 -22.14
N PHE A 451 -11.25 -11.02 -22.74
CA PHE A 451 -11.33 -9.69 -22.12
C PHE A 451 -12.50 -8.90 -22.72
N ASN A 452 -13.54 -8.63 -21.92
CA ASN A 452 -14.84 -8.13 -22.42
C ASN A 452 -15.08 -6.63 -22.19
N GLU A 453 -14.05 -5.86 -21.87
CA GLU A 453 -14.19 -4.40 -21.72
C GLU A 453 -14.07 -3.67 -23.06
N ASP A 454 -14.92 -2.68 -23.25
CA ASP A 454 -14.86 -1.76 -24.39
C ASP A 454 -13.83 -0.66 -24.09
N LEU A 455 -12.67 -0.76 -24.73
CA LEU A 455 -11.57 0.20 -24.59
C LEU A 455 -11.66 1.35 -25.60
N SER A 456 -12.77 1.48 -26.33
CA SER A 456 -12.95 2.56 -27.29
C SER A 456 -13.01 3.93 -26.62
N VAL A 457 -12.44 4.93 -27.30
CA VAL A 457 -12.52 6.32 -26.84
C VAL A 457 -13.82 6.92 -27.34
N LYS A 458 -14.72 7.25 -26.41
CA LYS A 458 -16.05 7.79 -26.73
C LYS A 458 -15.97 9.23 -27.23
N GLU A 459 -16.74 9.51 -28.26
CA GLU A 459 -16.99 10.87 -28.73
C GLU A 459 -18.09 11.51 -27.90
N ASN A 460 -17.72 12.54 -27.16
CA ASN A 460 -18.60 13.29 -26.27
C ASN A 460 -18.62 14.76 -26.70
N SER A 461 -19.73 15.45 -26.45
CA SER A 461 -19.78 16.91 -26.53
C SER A 461 -18.80 17.56 -25.54
N ILE A 462 -18.46 18.83 -25.75
CA ILE A 462 -17.61 19.59 -24.84
C ILE A 462 -18.12 19.52 -23.39
N LEU A 463 -19.42 19.69 -23.17
CA LEU A 463 -20.01 19.66 -21.83
C LEU A 463 -19.88 18.27 -21.18
N GLU A 464 -20.18 17.20 -21.94
CA GLU A 464 -20.05 15.83 -21.45
C GLU A 464 -18.60 15.46 -21.13
N LYS A 465 -17.61 15.96 -21.89
CA LYS A 465 -16.18 15.76 -21.60
C LYS A 465 -15.81 16.38 -20.25
N TYR A 466 -16.22 17.62 -20.02
CA TYR A 466 -15.97 18.30 -18.75
C TYR A 466 -16.68 17.61 -17.58
N ASN A 467 -17.96 17.25 -17.74
CA ASN A 467 -18.71 16.58 -16.69
C ASN A 467 -18.13 15.21 -16.34
N ALA A 468 -17.75 14.40 -17.33
CA ALA A 468 -17.10 13.12 -17.10
C ALA A 468 -15.75 13.28 -16.37
N PHE A 469 -14.97 14.29 -16.74
CA PHE A 469 -13.70 14.58 -16.07
C PHE A 469 -13.90 15.05 -14.63
N LYS A 470 -14.87 15.94 -14.37
CA LYS A 470 -15.24 16.37 -13.01
C LYS A 470 -15.72 15.19 -12.15
N GLU A 471 -16.59 14.35 -12.70
CA GLU A 471 -17.13 13.21 -11.96
C GLU A 471 -16.03 12.23 -11.56
N TYR A 472 -15.09 11.95 -12.47
CA TYR A 472 -14.01 11.01 -12.20
C TYR A 472 -12.95 11.58 -11.24
N TRP A 473 -12.53 12.84 -11.41
CA TRP A 473 -11.38 13.39 -10.69
C TRP A 473 -11.72 14.29 -9.49
N LEU A 474 -12.92 14.88 -9.45
CA LEU A 474 -13.32 15.80 -8.38
C LEU A 474 -14.37 15.21 -7.42
N ASN A 475 -15.16 14.24 -7.87
CA ASN A 475 -16.14 13.58 -6.98
C ASN A 475 -15.57 12.31 -6.31
N ASP A 476 -14.54 11.68 -6.88
CA ASP A 476 -13.87 10.50 -6.29
C ASP A 476 -12.64 10.88 -5.43
N SER A 477 -12.12 12.10 -5.55
CA SER A 477 -11.08 12.60 -4.64
C SER A 477 -11.58 12.82 -3.21
N GLY A 478 -12.90 12.91 -3.01
CA GLY A 478 -13.53 12.95 -1.68
C GLY A 478 -13.62 11.60 -0.95
N THR A 479 -13.27 10.48 -1.60
CA THR A 479 -13.29 9.13 -0.99
C THR A 479 -11.91 8.50 -0.89
N PHE A 480 -10.94 8.95 -1.71
CA PHE A 480 -9.53 8.52 -1.60
C PHE A 480 -8.75 9.27 -0.50
N PHE A 481 -9.15 10.52 -0.21
CA PHE A 481 -8.64 11.33 0.89
C PHE A 481 -9.77 11.71 1.86
N ASP A 482 -10.55 10.72 2.34
CA ASP A 482 -11.24 10.90 3.62
C ASP A 482 -10.15 11.02 4.69
N ASP A 483 -9.85 12.27 5.00
CA ASP A 483 -8.81 12.83 5.87
C ASP A 483 -9.06 12.50 7.35
N THR A 484 -9.38 11.23 7.64
CA THR A 484 -9.61 10.71 9.00
C THR A 484 -8.87 9.41 9.33
N ALA A 485 -7.92 8.93 8.51
CA ALA A 485 -7.21 7.69 8.86
C ALA A 485 -5.76 7.48 8.37
N ILE A 486 -5.06 8.45 7.78
CA ILE A 486 -3.62 8.32 7.56
C ILE A 486 -2.95 9.66 7.86
N ASP A 487 -2.51 9.83 9.10
CA ASP A 487 -1.55 10.87 9.46
C ASP A 487 -0.30 10.71 8.57
N ASP A 488 0.04 11.75 7.80
CA ASP A 488 1.33 11.88 7.10
C ASP A 488 2.55 11.89 8.03
N GLU A 489 2.34 11.74 9.35
CA GLU A 489 3.40 11.41 10.32
C GLU A 489 3.85 9.93 10.30
N TYR A 490 3.22 9.06 9.51
CA TYR A 490 3.54 7.61 9.47
C TYR A 490 4.62 7.21 8.45
N PHE A 491 4.99 8.07 7.50
CA PHE A 491 5.97 7.73 6.45
C PHE A 491 7.43 8.04 6.79
N ASP A 492 7.71 8.79 7.87
CA ASP A 492 9.08 9.24 8.19
C ASP A 492 9.47 9.06 9.67
N LYS A 493 8.75 8.20 10.40
CA LYS A 493 9.24 7.67 11.66
C LYS A 493 9.82 6.30 11.37
N ASP A 494 11.15 6.23 11.34
CA ASP A 494 11.88 5.10 11.94
C ASP A 494 11.27 4.91 13.33
N PHE A 495 10.17 4.15 13.43
CA PHE A 495 9.68 3.67 14.70
C PHE A 495 10.77 2.70 15.14
N PRO A 496 11.60 3.08 16.12
CA PRO A 496 12.47 2.09 16.70
C PRO A 496 11.50 1.06 17.23
N LEU A 497 11.66 -0.19 16.82
CA LEU A 497 11.34 -1.28 17.70
C LEU A 497 12.14 -1.00 18.98
N GLU A 498 11.59 -0.17 19.89
CA GLU A 498 11.83 -0.41 21.29
C GLU A 498 11.39 -1.86 21.44
N LYS A 499 12.40 -2.72 21.55
CA LYS A 499 12.31 -4.12 21.88
C LYS A 499 11.49 -4.22 23.16
N ASN A 500 10.17 -4.11 23.03
CA ASN A 500 9.21 -4.42 24.07
C ASN A 500 9.12 -5.93 24.00
N PRO A 501 9.85 -6.64 24.87
CA PRO A 501 9.87 -8.08 24.86
C PRO A 501 8.44 -8.54 25.11
N ILE A 502 7.95 -9.45 24.28
CA ILE A 502 6.65 -10.09 24.41
C ILE A 502 6.67 -10.86 25.74
N SER A 503 6.34 -10.18 26.83
CA SER A 503 6.20 -10.85 28.12
C SER A 503 4.88 -11.62 28.12
N PRO A 504 4.87 -12.91 28.49
CA PRO A 504 3.66 -13.66 28.78
C PRO A 504 3.10 -13.34 30.18
N ALA A 505 3.39 -12.15 30.75
CA ALA A 505 2.73 -11.68 31.95
C ALA A 505 1.24 -11.42 31.66
N TYR A 506 0.41 -12.37 32.08
CA TYR A 506 -1.04 -12.26 31.99
C TYR A 506 -1.61 -11.22 32.94
N PHE A 507 -2.57 -10.46 32.40
CA PHE A 507 -3.41 -9.51 33.10
C PHE A 507 -4.70 -10.22 33.51
N VAL A 508 -4.96 -10.32 34.81
CA VAL A 508 -6.29 -10.67 35.34
C VAL A 508 -7.01 -9.36 35.68
N ASN A 509 -7.95 -8.93 34.84
CA ASN A 509 -8.89 -7.89 35.23
C ASN A 509 -10.03 -8.55 36.01
N GLU A 510 -10.02 -8.40 37.33
CA GLU A 510 -11.15 -8.81 38.21
C GLU A 510 -12.42 -7.96 37.99
N SER A 511 -12.38 -6.94 37.11
CA SER A 511 -13.58 -6.19 36.78
C SER A 511 -14.42 -6.98 35.78
N LYS A 512 -15.63 -7.36 36.22
CA LYS A 512 -16.71 -7.81 35.35
C LYS A 512 -16.78 -6.84 34.15
N LYS A 513 -16.37 -7.29 32.95
CA LYS A 513 -16.42 -6.47 31.73
C LYS A 513 -17.86 -5.96 31.57
N ILE A 514 -18.08 -4.67 31.81
CA ILE A 514 -19.38 -4.04 31.57
C ILE A 514 -19.57 -3.99 30.06
N GLY A 515 -20.61 -4.64 29.56
CA GLY A 515 -20.90 -4.65 28.12
C GLY A 515 -21.12 -3.23 27.62
N ARG A 516 -20.63 -2.86 26.42
CA ARG A 516 -20.77 -1.50 25.84
C ARG A 516 -22.22 -0.97 25.85
N ASN A 517 -23.21 -1.87 25.84
CA ASN A 517 -24.64 -1.54 25.86
C ASN A 517 -25.30 -1.64 27.25
N GLU A 518 -24.59 -2.06 28.30
CA GLU A 518 -25.09 -2.14 29.68
C GLU A 518 -25.18 -0.75 30.33
N PRO A 519 -26.02 -0.58 31.38
CA PRO A 519 -26.12 0.67 32.14
C PRO A 519 -24.77 1.09 32.72
N CYS A 520 -24.42 2.36 32.54
CA CYS A 520 -23.17 2.90 33.05
C CYS A 520 -23.15 2.96 34.59
N HIS A 521 -22.05 2.51 35.19
CA HIS A 521 -21.87 2.42 36.63
C HIS A 521 -21.71 3.79 37.34
N CYS A 522 -21.60 4.89 36.59
CA CYS A 522 -21.56 6.25 37.16
C CYS A 522 -22.94 6.78 37.59
N GLY A 523 -24.01 5.99 37.43
CA GLY A 523 -25.37 6.37 37.83
C GLY A 523 -26.09 7.29 36.84
N SER A 524 -25.56 7.48 35.63
CA SER A 524 -26.12 8.40 34.62
C SER A 524 -27.38 7.89 33.92
N GLY A 525 -27.75 6.61 34.10
CA GLY A 525 -28.86 5.96 33.40
C GLY A 525 -28.64 5.70 31.91
N LYS A 526 -27.46 6.04 31.35
CA LYS A 526 -27.10 5.83 29.94
C LYS A 526 -26.31 4.52 29.74
N LYS A 527 -26.29 4.01 28.49
CA LYS A 527 -25.42 2.88 28.10
C LYS A 527 -23.94 3.26 28.25
N TYR A 528 -23.09 2.33 28.69
CA TYR A 528 -21.67 2.56 28.97
C TYR A 528 -20.92 3.25 27.82
N LYS A 529 -21.16 2.82 26.57
CA LYS A 529 -20.57 3.44 25.36
C LYS A 529 -20.92 4.91 25.13
N LYS A 530 -22.08 5.37 25.62
CA LYS A 530 -22.55 6.76 25.45
C LYS A 530 -22.21 7.65 26.65
N CYS A 531 -21.41 7.15 27.60
CA CYS A 531 -21.16 7.85 28.86
C CYS A 531 -19.67 7.94 29.22
N CYS A 532 -18.95 6.82 29.24
CA CYS A 532 -17.60 6.77 29.79
C CYS A 532 -16.54 6.26 28.81
N ILE A 533 -16.92 5.97 27.57
CA ILE A 533 -16.03 5.51 26.49
C ILE A 533 -15.76 6.59 25.43
N ASN A 534 -16.64 7.59 25.29
CA ASN A 534 -16.49 8.69 24.31
C ASN A 534 -16.25 10.04 25.02
N LEU A 535 -15.19 10.14 25.81
CA LEU A 535 -14.70 11.42 26.34
C LEU A 535 -13.29 11.66 25.83
#